data_AF-A0A7H9EIS7-F1
#
_entry.id   AF-A0A7H9EIS7-F1
#
_cell.length_a   1.000
_cell.length_b   1.000
_cell.length_c   1.000
_cell.angle_alpha   90.00
_cell.angle_beta   90.00
_cell.angle_gamma   90.00
#
_symmetry.space_group_name_H-M   'P 1'
#
loop_
_entity.id
_entity.type
_entity.pdbx_description
1 polymer ?
#
loop_
_entity_poly.entity_id
_entity_poly.type
_entity_poly.pdbx_seq_one_letter_code
_entity_poly.pdbx_strand_id
1 'polypeptide(L)'
;MQEILLLKEEKRLLKTLIKSPTHKLDKAYADKTYGVFAVERLSDFGLIKLLADPSFSKEGAYGNKNVILLTSKGSSFFKTNWIKIKNFMVRSIIVPAVVSFITALITLGVKMLM
;
A
#
# COMPACT_ATOMS: atom_id res chain seq x y z
N MET A 1 6.79 -18.52 1.17
CA MET A 1 6.69 -17.10 0.74
C MET A 1 7.27 -16.25 1.85
N GLN A 2 8.31 -15.47 1.60
CA GLN A 2 8.84 -14.51 2.58
C GLN A 2 7.78 -13.44 2.88
N GLU A 3 7.48 -13.19 4.15
CA GLU A 3 6.61 -12.09 4.55
C GLU A 3 7.33 -10.76 4.33
N ILE A 4 7.02 -10.09 3.21
CA ILE A 4 7.57 -8.78 2.91
C ILE A 4 6.86 -7.74 3.79
N LEU A 5 7.53 -7.30 4.85
CA LEU A 5 7.03 -6.26 5.74
C LEU A 5 7.40 -4.87 5.20
N LEU A 6 6.40 -4.21 4.60
CA LEU A 6 6.57 -2.89 4.03
C LEU A 6 6.48 -1.78 5.08
N LEU A 7 7.41 -0.84 5.02
CA LEU A 7 7.42 0.39 5.80
C LEU A 7 6.36 1.38 5.30
N LYS A 8 6.08 2.41 6.12
CA LYS A 8 5.05 3.41 5.83
C LYS A 8 5.28 4.13 4.50
N GLU A 9 6.53 4.52 4.23
CA GLU A 9 6.89 5.23 2.99
C GLU A 9 6.83 4.32 1.75
N GLU A 10 7.25 3.06 1.86
CA GLU A 10 7.12 2.06 0.79
C GLU A 10 5.66 1.80 0.42
N LYS A 11 4.78 1.68 1.43
CA LYS A 11 3.33 1.56 1.23
C LYS A 11 2.75 2.80 0.55
N ARG A 12 3.21 3.99 0.95
CA ARG A 12 2.78 5.26 0.35
C ARG A 12 3.17 5.33 -1.12
N LEU A 13 4.41 5.00 -1.45
CA LEU A 13 4.92 5.00 -2.82
C LEU A 13 4.18 3.96 -3.69
N LEU A 14 4.00 2.73 -3.22
CA LEU A 14 3.19 1.71 -3.90
C LEU A 14 1.76 2.18 -4.14
N LYS A 15 1.12 2.82 -3.17
CA LYS A 15 -0.24 3.37 -3.31
C LYS A 15 -0.30 4.46 -4.38
N THR A 16 0.72 5.32 -4.48
CA THR A 16 0.83 6.32 -5.54
C THR A 16 0.99 5.66 -6.91
N LEU A 17 1.87 4.66 -7.01
CA LEU A 17 2.12 3.93 -8.26
C LEU A 17 0.93 3.09 -8.74
N ILE A 18 0.04 2.69 -7.85
CA ILE A 18 -1.19 1.98 -8.25
C ILE A 18 -2.22 2.92 -8.85
N LYS A 19 -2.27 4.17 -8.38
CA LYS A 19 -3.11 5.21 -8.98
C LYS A 19 -2.53 5.71 -10.30
N SER A 20 -1.21 5.72 -10.42
CA SER A 20 -0.48 6.15 -11.60
C SER A 20 0.64 5.15 -11.90
N PRO A 21 0.42 4.15 -12.78
CA PRO A 21 1.35 3.04 -13.02
C PRO A 21 2.74 3.49 -13.48
N THR A 22 2.82 4.69 -14.06
CA THR A 22 4.02 5.48 -14.29
C THR A 22 4.00 6.68 -13.37
N HIS A 23 5.03 6.88 -12.55
CA HIS A 23 5.19 8.10 -11.76
C HIS A 23 6.61 8.64 -11.89
N LYS A 24 6.72 9.96 -12.12
CA LYS A 24 8.01 10.65 -12.03
C LYS A 24 8.31 10.88 -10.57
N LEU A 25 9.52 10.53 -10.13
CA LEU A 25 10.00 10.88 -8.81
C LEU A 25 10.16 12.41 -8.73
N ASP A 26 9.32 13.07 -7.95
CA ASP A 26 9.51 14.48 -7.62
C ASP A 26 10.80 14.65 -6.81
N LYS A 27 11.56 15.72 -7.09
CA LYS A 27 12.77 16.11 -6.34
C LYS A 27 12.56 16.11 -4.83
N ALA A 28 11.41 16.57 -4.34
CA ALA A 28 11.08 16.57 -2.92
C ALA A 28 10.98 15.18 -2.27
N TYR A 29 10.78 14.12 -3.08
CA TYR A 29 10.79 12.73 -2.64
C TYR A 29 12.19 12.11 -2.73
N ALA A 30 12.97 12.53 -3.73
CA ALA A 30 14.39 12.18 -3.90
C ALA A 30 15.30 12.81 -2.83
N ASP A 31 15.02 14.04 -2.40
CA ASP A 31 15.81 14.76 -1.39
C ASP A 31 15.59 14.21 0.03
N LYS A 32 14.59 13.35 0.22
CA LYS A 32 14.36 12.65 1.48
C LYS A 32 15.12 11.32 1.46
N THR A 33 16.08 11.17 2.36
CA THR A 33 16.86 9.92 2.56
C THR A 33 15.97 8.67 2.63
N TYR A 34 14.80 8.79 3.26
CA TYR A 34 13.82 7.71 3.38
C TYR A 34 13.04 7.40 2.09
N GLY A 35 12.89 8.37 1.18
CA GLY A 35 12.23 8.19 -0.11
C GLY A 35 13.10 7.38 -1.07
N VAL A 36 14.40 7.69 -1.10
CA VAL A 36 15.41 6.92 -1.87
C VAL A 36 15.48 5.48 -1.41
N PHE A 37 15.62 5.25 -0.09
CA PHE A 37 15.66 3.90 0.48
C PHE A 37 14.40 3.09 0.16
N ALA A 38 13.22 3.72 0.21
CA ALA A 38 11.96 3.05 -0.13
C ALA A 38 11.91 2.63 -1.61
N VAL A 39 12.49 3.42 -2.51
CA VAL A 39 12.56 3.10 -3.94
C VAL A 39 13.52 1.92 -4.18
N GLU A 40 14.72 1.97 -3.61
CA GLU A 40 15.71 0.90 -3.73
C GLU A 40 15.16 -0.43 -3.20
N ARG A 41 14.63 -0.42 -1.98
CA ARG A 41 14.11 -1.63 -1.33
C ARG A 41 12.88 -2.21 -2.05
N LEU A 42 12.01 -1.38 -2.62
CA LEU A 42 10.89 -1.85 -3.44
C LEU A 42 11.35 -2.42 -4.79
N SER A 43 12.44 -1.90 -5.35
CA SER A 43 13.08 -2.43 -6.55
C SER A 43 13.70 -3.80 -6.27
N ASP A 44 14.39 -3.97 -5.14
CA ASP A 44 14.98 -5.25 -4.71
C ASP A 44 13.92 -6.33 -4.50
N PHE A 45 12.76 -5.97 -3.96
CA PHE A 45 11.62 -6.90 -3.86
C PHE A 45 10.97 -7.22 -5.21
N GLY A 46 11.38 -6.55 -6.28
CA GLY A 46 10.83 -6.67 -7.63
C GLY A 46 9.39 -6.17 -7.71
N LEU A 47 8.99 -5.24 -6.83
CA LEU A 47 7.65 -4.66 -6.83
C LEU A 47 7.56 -3.47 -7.78
N ILE A 48 8.66 -2.77 -8.00
CA ILE A 48 8.78 -1.65 -8.94
C ILE A 48 9.96 -1.86 -9.89
N LYS A 49 9.94 -1.16 -11.03
CA LYS A 49 11.04 -1.09 -11.99
C LYS A 49 11.43 0.36 -12.21
N LEU A 50 12.73 0.64 -12.16
CA LEU A 50 13.27 1.96 -12.44
C LEU A 50 13.63 2.04 -13.93
N LEU A 51 13.03 3.00 -14.63
CA LEU A 51 13.49 3.41 -15.96
C LEU A 51 14.39 4.63 -15.76
N ALA A 52 15.69 4.41 -15.80
CA ALA A 52 16.66 5.49 -15.89
C ALA A 52 16.75 5.96 -17.34
N ASP A 53 16.66 7.27 -17.56
CA ASP A 53 17.22 7.91 -18.76
C ASP A 53 18.76 7.71 -18.69
N PRO A 54 19.50 7.47 -19.79
CA PRO A 54 20.91 7.06 -19.75
C PRO A 54 21.89 8.08 -19.14
N SER A 55 21.42 9.23 -18.66
CA SER A 55 22.20 10.21 -17.89
C SER A 55 22.33 9.83 -16.40
N PHE A 56 22.55 8.56 -16.10
CA PHE A 56 22.83 8.08 -14.75
C PHE A 56 24.30 8.40 -14.41
N SER A 57 24.58 9.60 -13.91
CA SER A 57 25.89 9.86 -13.30
C SER A 57 25.95 9.16 -11.95
N LYS A 58 27.05 8.43 -11.72
CA LYS A 58 27.35 7.57 -10.57
C LYS A 58 27.49 8.32 -9.23
N GLU A 59 26.88 9.48 -9.05
CA GLU A 59 27.14 10.40 -7.94
C GLU A 59 25.95 10.58 -6.97
N GLY A 60 24.99 9.65 -6.94
CA GLY A 60 23.99 9.60 -5.87
C GLY A 60 22.90 10.67 -5.92
N ALA A 61 22.81 11.47 -6.99
CA ALA A 61 21.69 12.37 -7.22
C ALA A 61 20.60 11.67 -8.04
N TYR A 62 19.44 11.40 -7.43
CA TYR A 62 18.24 11.01 -8.19
C TYR A 62 17.86 12.17 -9.12
N GLY A 63 18.35 12.09 -10.36
CA GLY A 63 18.03 13.04 -11.41
C GLY A 63 16.52 13.16 -11.60
N ASN A 64 16.07 14.38 -11.84
CA ASN A 64 14.69 14.87 -11.92
C ASN A 64 13.81 14.22 -13.03
N LYS A 65 14.22 13.06 -13.57
CA LYS A 65 13.63 12.37 -14.72
C LYS A 65 13.52 10.85 -14.54
N ASN A 66 13.75 10.31 -13.34
CA ASN A 66 13.60 8.88 -13.08
C ASN A 66 12.10 8.51 -13.06
N VAL A 67 11.70 7.67 -14.01
CA VAL A 67 10.33 7.13 -14.08
C VAL A 67 10.31 5.81 -13.33
N ILE A 68 9.45 5.72 -12.32
CA ILE A 68 9.15 4.46 -11.64
C ILE A 68 7.95 3.81 -12.31
N LEU A 69 8.07 2.52 -12.61
CA LEU A 69 7.00 1.67 -13.07
C LEU A 69 6.57 0.67 -12.00
N LEU A 70 5.27 0.49 -11.85
CA LEU A 70 4.74 -0.64 -11.08
C LEU A 70 4.87 -1.94 -11.88
N THR A 71 5.43 -2.99 -11.27
CA THR A 71 5.49 -4.32 -11.91
C THR A 71 4.17 -5.08 -11.70
N SER A 72 3.96 -6.14 -12.49
CA SER A 72 2.85 -7.09 -12.28
C SER A 72 2.88 -7.70 -10.87
N LYS A 73 4.08 -8.01 -10.35
CA LYS A 73 4.29 -8.50 -8.98
C LYS A 73 3.88 -7.47 -7.93
N GLY A 74 4.25 -6.21 -8.12
CA GLY A 74 3.84 -5.09 -7.26
C GLY A 74 2.34 -4.89 -7.19
N SER A 75 1.67 -4.96 -8.35
CA SER A 75 0.21 -4.85 -8.46
C SER A 75 -0.51 -5.99 -7.71
N SER A 76 -0.08 -7.22 -7.92
CA SER A 76 -0.64 -8.39 -7.24
C SER A 76 -0.41 -8.34 -5.72
N PHE A 77 0.80 -7.97 -5.29
CA PHE A 77 1.14 -7.84 -3.87
C PHE A 77 0.22 -6.86 -3.14
N PHE A 78 -0.07 -5.71 -3.76
CA PHE A 78 -0.99 -4.74 -3.16
C PHE A 78 -2.43 -5.24 -3.15
N LYS A 79 -2.93 -5.85 -4.23
CA LYS A 79 -4.29 -6.40 -4.26
C LYS A 79 -4.50 -7.41 -3.13
N THR A 80 -3.56 -8.34 -2.94
CA THR A 80 -3.64 -9.33 -1.87
C THR A 80 -3.60 -8.69 -0.48
N ASN A 81 -2.74 -7.70 -0.24
CA ASN A 81 -2.68 -7.01 1.05
C ASN A 81 -3.90 -6.12 1.31
N TRP A 82 -4.46 -5.47 0.31
CA TRP A 82 -5.66 -4.65 0.45
C TRP A 82 -6.88 -5.50 0.80
N ILE A 83 -7.01 -6.68 0.19
CA ILE A 83 -8.06 -7.64 0.52
C ILE A 83 -7.92 -8.13 1.96
N LYS A 84 -6.69 -8.42 2.42
CA LYS A 84 -6.44 -8.81 3.82
C LYS A 84 -6.84 -7.71 4.82
N ILE A 85 -6.49 -6.46 4.53
CA ILE A 85 -6.85 -5.31 5.38
C ILE A 85 -8.37 -5.12 5.40
N LYS A 86 -9.03 -5.21 4.25
CA LYS A 86 -10.50 -5.11 4.15
C LYS A 86 -11.18 -6.20 4.97
N ASN A 87 -10.75 -7.45 4.84
CA ASN A 87 -11.33 -8.57 5.58
C ASN A 87 -11.09 -8.46 7.09
N PHE A 88 -9.94 -7.95 7.52
CA PHE A 88 -9.66 -7.70 8.93
C PHE A 88 -10.59 -6.62 9.50
N MET A 89 -10.79 -5.52 8.78
CA MET A 89 -11.64 -4.41 9.23
C MET A 89 -13.12 -4.81 9.32
N VAL A 90 -13.62 -5.57 8.34
CA VAL A 90 -14.98 -6.13 8.36
C VAL A 90 -15.16 -7.07 9.55
N ARG A 91 -14.21 -7.99 9.77
CA ARG A 91 -14.29 -8.96 10.87
C ARG A 91 -14.18 -8.32 12.25
N SER A 92 -13.41 -7.25 12.39
CA SER A 92 -13.17 -6.60 13.69
C SER A 92 -14.20 -5.55 14.08
N ILE A 93 -14.91 -4.93 13.12
CA ILE A 93 -15.82 -3.80 13.41
C ILE A 93 -17.26 -4.14 13.02
N ILE A 94 -17.47 -4.65 11.80
CA ILE A 94 -18.82 -4.90 11.28
C ILE A 94 -19.43 -6.13 11.97
N VAL A 95 -18.67 -7.21 12.16
CA VAL A 95 -19.20 -8.42 12.81
C VAL A 95 -19.68 -8.16 14.25
N PRO A 96 -18.90 -7.51 15.14
CA PRO A 96 -19.39 -7.18 16.49
C PRO A 96 -20.59 -6.23 16.48
N ALA A 97 -20.62 -5.24 15.59
CA ALA A 97 -21.73 -4.29 15.50
C ALA A 97 -23.04 -4.96 15.04
N VAL A 98 -22.98 -5.85 14.04
CA VAL A 98 -24.14 -6.62 13.56
C VAL A 98 -24.65 -7.57 14.64
N VAL A 99 -23.74 -8.27 15.34
CA VAL A 99 -24.12 -9.14 16.45
C VAL A 99 -24.84 -8.31 17.53
N SER A 100 -24.26 -7.21 18.01
CA SER A 100 -24.90 -6.34 19.02
C SER A 100 -26.26 -5.80 18.58
N PHE A 101 -26.42 -5.41 17.31
CA PHE A 101 -27.68 -4.90 16.78
C PHE A 101 -28.79 -5.98 16.76
N ILE A 102 -28.45 -7.20 16.32
CA ILE A 102 -29.39 -8.33 16.33
C ILE A 102 -29.80 -8.67 17.77
N THR A 103 -28.83 -8.73 18.70
CA THR A 103 -29.13 -9.00 20.12
C THR A 103 -30.03 -7.92 20.71
N ALA A 104 -29.81 -6.65 20.37
CA ALA A 104 -30.66 -5.54 20.81
C ALA A 104 -32.10 -5.67 20.28
N LEU A 105 -32.28 -5.99 19.01
CA LEU A 105 -33.61 -6.21 18.42
C LEU A 105 -34.36 -7.38 19.06
N ILE A 106 -33.67 -8.50 19.28
CA ILE A 106 -34.25 -9.67 19.98
C ILE A 106 -34.67 -9.27 21.39
N THR A 107 -33.80 -8.55 22.12
CA THR A 107 -34.09 -8.12 23.49
C THR A 107 -35.30 -7.18 23.55
N LEU A 108 -35.40 -6.24 22.61
CA LEU A 108 -36.55 -5.33 22.49
C LEU A 108 -37.83 -6.08 22.13
N GLY A 109 -37.76 -7.04 21.19
CA GLY A 109 -38.90 -7.86 20.80
C GLY A 109 -39.43 -8.72 21.95
N VAL A 110 -38.54 -9.34 22.72
CA VAL A 110 -38.93 -10.11 23.92
C VAL A 110 -39.57 -9.21 24.98
N LYS A 111 -39.03 -8.01 25.22
CA LYS A 111 -39.61 -7.04 26.15
C LYS A 111 -40.96 -6.47 25.72
N MET A 112 -41.29 -6.49 24.44
CA MET A 112 -42.62 -6.05 23.94
C MET A 112 -43.67 -7.18 24.00
N LEU A 113 -43.25 -8.44 24.03
CA LEU A 113 -44.13 -9.61 24.09
C LEU A 113 -44.44 -10.08 25.52
N MET A 114 -43.56 -9.76 26.48
CA MET A 114 -43.80 -9.91 27.93
C MET A 114 -44.54 -8.70 28.48
#